data_AF-A0A091GL29-F1
#
_entry.id   AF-A0A091GL29-F1
#
_cell.length_a   1.000
_cell.length_b   1.000
_cell.length_c   1.000
_cell.angle_alpha   90.00
_cell.angle_beta   90.00
_cell.angle_gamma   90.00
#
_symmetry.space_group_name_H-M   'P 1'
#
loop_
_entity.id
_entity.type
_entity.pdbx_description
1 polymer ?
#
loop_
_entity_poly.entity_id
_entity_poly.type
_entity_poly.pdbx_seq_one_letter_code
_entity_poly.pdbx_strand_id
1 'polypeptide(L)' 'MKLHCLILSALLLLPLASCGDALKTSAIDLRTFIGCAVREFTFLAKKPGCKGLRVTTDACWGRCETWE' A
#
# COMPACT_ATOMS: atom_id res chain seq x y z
N MET A 1 33.14 -4.26 32.95
CA MET A 1 32.10 -3.18 33.01
C MET A 1 31.80 -2.55 31.65
N LYS A 2 32.77 -2.35 30.75
CA LYS A 2 32.51 -1.79 29.39
C LYS A 2 31.79 -2.76 28.45
N LEU A 3 32.09 -4.06 28.51
CA LEU A 3 31.52 -5.08 27.62
C LEU A 3 30.02 -5.30 27.85
N HIS A 4 29.58 -5.33 29.11
CA HIS A 4 28.15 -5.42 29.45
C HIS A 4 27.33 -4.23 28.96
N CYS A 5 27.92 -3.03 28.96
CA CYS A 5 27.27 -1.82 28.44
C CYS A 5 27.08 -1.89 26.91
N LEU A 6 28.11 -2.38 26.20
CA LEU A 6 28.04 -2.58 24.74
C LEU A 6 26.99 -3.64 24.36
N ILE A 7 26.95 -4.76 25.09
CA ILE A 7 25.96 -5.84 24.87
C ILE A 7 24.53 -5.34 25.14
N LEU A 8 24.30 -4.60 26.24
CA LEU A 8 22.99 -4.00 26.51
C LEU A 8 22.56 -3.03 25.41
N SER A 9 23.49 -2.18 24.93
CA SER A 9 23.18 -1.22 23.87
C SER A 9 22.81 -1.92 22.56
N ALA A 10 23.48 -3.04 22.24
CA ALA A 10 23.16 -3.82 21.05
C ALA A 10 21.77 -4.47 21.17
N LEU A 11 21.47 -5.11 22.30
CA LEU A 11 20.14 -5.69 22.58
C LEU A 11 19.00 -4.66 22.57
N LEU A 12 19.27 -3.42 22.99
CA LEU A 12 18.30 -2.31 22.94
C LEU A 12 18.09 -1.73 21.53
N LEU A 13 19.05 -1.92 20.61
CA LEU A 13 18.97 -1.42 19.23
C LEU A 13 18.39 -2.45 18.24
N LEU A 14 18.42 -3.74 18.57
CA LEU A 14 17.79 -4.80 17.75
C LEU A 14 16.29 -4.59 17.45
N PRO A 15 15.44 -4.03 18.34
CA PRO A 15 14.01 -3.86 18.05
C PRO A 15 13.72 -2.84 16.94
N LEU A 16 14.59 -1.85 16.75
CA LEU A 16 14.38 -0.79 15.74
C LEU A 16 14.60 -1.28 14.31
N ALA A 17 15.40 -2.36 14.13
CA ALA A 17 15.66 -2.94 12.82
C ALA A 17 14.49 -3.81 12.30
N SER A 18 13.52 -4.15 13.15
CA SER A 18 12.40 -5.04 12.80
C SER A 18 11.13 -4.29 12.34
N CYS A 19 11.12 -2.96 12.39
CA CYS A 19 9.96 -2.13 12.04
C CYS A 19 9.91 -1.76 10.53
N GLY A 20 10.75 -2.41 9.70
CA GLY A 20 10.81 -2.19 8.26
C GLY A 20 9.94 -3.14 7.43
N ASP A 21 9.35 -4.16 8.07
CA ASP A 21 8.43 -5.06 7.37
C ASP A 21 7.07 -4.37 7.22
N ALA A 22 6.95 -3.70 6.09
CA ALA A 22 5.74 -3.49 5.32
C ALA A 22 4.47 -3.46 6.17
N LEU A 23 4.02 -2.25 6.47
CA LEU A 23 2.60 -1.98 6.62
C LEU A 23 1.94 -2.42 5.31
N LYS A 24 1.61 -3.71 5.20
CA LYS A 24 0.72 -4.24 4.20
C LYS A 24 -0.58 -3.52 4.49
N THR A 25 -0.83 -2.44 3.76
CA THR A 25 -2.16 -1.84 3.64
C THR A 25 -3.11 -3.01 3.45
N SER A 26 -3.91 -3.29 4.46
CA SER A 26 -4.93 -4.32 4.38
C SER A 26 -5.69 -4.08 3.09
N ALA A 27 -5.71 -5.07 2.21
CA ALA A 27 -6.43 -4.95 0.96
C ALA A 27 -7.91 -4.78 1.33
N ILE A 28 -8.41 -3.55 1.27
CA ILE A 28 -9.82 -3.24 1.52
C ILE A 28 -10.59 -3.97 0.43
N ASP A 29 -11.56 -4.80 0.81
CA ASP A 29 -12.44 -5.44 -0.15
C ASP A 29 -13.32 -4.37 -0.82
N LEU A 30 -12.98 -4.04 -2.06
CA LEU A 30 -13.68 -3.04 -2.87
C LEU A 30 -15.17 -3.40 -3.07
N ARG A 31 -15.55 -4.67 -2.86
CA ARG A 31 -16.95 -5.13 -2.95
C ARG A 31 -17.80 -4.71 -1.75
N THR A 32 -17.19 -4.42 -0.61
CA THR A 32 -17.89 -4.03 0.63
C THR A 32 -17.68 -2.56 1.01
N PHE A 33 -16.68 -1.89 0.41
CA PHE A 33 -16.42 -0.47 0.62
C PHE A 33 -17.60 0.45 0.22
N ILE A 34 -17.99 1.36 1.11
CA ILE A 34 -18.92 2.48 0.88
C ILE A 34 -18.13 3.78 1.13
N GLY A 35 -18.21 4.73 0.21
CA GLY A 35 -17.37 5.92 0.15
C GLY A 35 -16.66 6.06 -1.21
N CYS A 36 -15.92 7.16 -1.40
CA CYS A 36 -15.11 7.44 -2.60
C CYS A 36 -13.67 7.78 -2.20
N ALA A 37 -12.69 7.17 -2.86
CA ALA A 37 -11.27 7.41 -2.60
C ALA A 37 -10.39 7.23 -3.85
N VAL A 38 -9.22 7.88 -3.84
CA VAL A 38 -8.18 7.64 -4.84
C VAL A 38 -7.45 6.34 -4.53
N ARG A 39 -7.28 5.51 -5.56
CA ARG A 39 -6.57 4.23 -5.49
C ARG A 39 -5.78 4.00 -6.78
N GLU A 40 -4.70 3.23 -6.66
CA GLU A 40 -3.90 2.83 -7.80
C GLU A 40 -4.58 1.65 -8.53
N PHE A 41 -4.77 1.78 -9.84
CA PHE A 41 -5.33 0.76 -10.68
C PHE A 41 -4.45 0.50 -11.89
N THR A 42 -4.48 -0.75 -12.39
CA THR A 42 -3.81 -1.13 -13.64
C THR A 42 -4.85 -1.34 -14.74
N PHE A 43 -4.78 -0.53 -15.78
CA PHE A 43 -5.65 -0.59 -16.95
C PHE A 43 -4.91 -1.17 -18.15
N LEU A 44 -5.65 -1.76 -19.10
CA LEU A 44 -5.13 -2.12 -20.42
C LEU A 44 -5.47 -1.00 -21.40
N ALA A 45 -4.51 -0.09 -21.64
CA ALA A 45 -4.63 0.94 -22.64
C ALA A 45 -4.48 0.35 -24.05
N LYS A 46 -5.42 0.67 -24.95
CA LYS A 46 -5.40 0.23 -26.35
C LYS A 46 -5.54 1.44 -27.27
N LYS A 47 -4.66 1.52 -28.26
CA LYS A 47 -4.74 2.47 -29.38
C LYS A 47 -4.81 1.68 -30.69
N PRO A 48 -5.74 1.97 -31.61
CA PRO A 48 -5.79 1.30 -32.90
C PRO A 48 -4.44 1.35 -33.63
N GLY A 49 -3.99 0.22 -34.17
CA GLY A 49 -2.68 0.10 -34.82
C GLY A 49 -1.49 -0.06 -33.87
N CYS A 50 -1.71 -0.09 -32.55
CA CYS A 50 -0.66 -0.29 -31.55
C CYS A 50 -0.92 -1.56 -30.71
N LYS A 51 0.14 -2.11 -30.10
CA LYS A 51 0.01 -3.15 -29.08
C LYS A 51 -0.65 -2.55 -27.83
N GLY A 52 -1.42 -3.36 -27.11
CA GLY A 52 -1.97 -2.97 -25.82
C GLY A 52 -0.87 -2.78 -24.79
N LEU A 53 -1.02 -1.78 -23.93
CA LEU A 53 -0.07 -1.44 -22.86
C LEU A 53 -0.77 -1.50 -21.50
N ARG A 54 -0.16 -2.15 -20.52
CA ARG A 54 -0.62 -2.08 -19.13
C ARG A 54 -0.13 -0.77 -18.52
N VAL A 55 -1.05 0.04 -18.01
CA VAL A 55 -0.76 1.34 -17.41
C VAL A 55 -1.27 1.32 -15.98
N THR A 56 -0.37 1.61 -15.04
CA THR A 56 -0.70 1.76 -13.63
C THR A 56 -0.81 3.25 -13.33
N THR A 57 -1.94 3.67 -12.78
CA THR A 57 -2.21 5.08 -12.47
C THR A 57 -3.27 5.21 -11.39
N ASP A 58 -3.31 6.36 -10.74
CA ASP A 58 -4.33 6.69 -9.75
C ASP A 58 -5.67 6.97 -10.41
N ALA A 59 -6.74 6.38 -9.87
CA ALA A 59 -8.11 6.65 -10.28
C ALA A 59 -9.06 6.67 -9.06
N CYS A 60 -10.19 7.35 -9.22
CA CYS A 60 -11.24 7.36 -8.20
C CYS A 60 -12.04 6.06 -8.24
N TRP A 61 -12.29 5.48 -7.08
CA TRP A 61 -13.18 4.33 -6.91
C TRP A 61 -14.09 4.53 -5.70
N GLY A 62 -15.34 4.11 -5.83
CA GLY A 62 -16.28 4.20 -4.73
C GLY A 62 -17.69 3.75 -5.05
N ARG A 63 -18.45 3.52 -3.98
CA ARG A 63 -19.92 3.42 -4.00
C ARG A 63 -20.43 4.48 -3.05
N CYS A 64 -21.11 5.48 -3.59
CA CYS A 64 -21.61 6.62 -2.81
C CYS A 64 -23.09 6.42 -2.50
N GLU A 65 -23.52 6.94 -1.35
CA GLU A 65 -24.93 7.03 -1.01
C GLU A 65 -25.64 7.97 -1.99
N THR A 66 -26.84 7.60 -2.40
CA THR A 66 -27.70 8.36 -3.29
C THR A 66 -29.09 8.49 -2.69
N TRP A 67 -29.76 9.60 -2.92
CA TRP A 67 -31.15 9.86 -2.55
C TRP A 67 -31.95 10.27 -3.81
N GLU A 68 -33.27 10.04 -3.80
CA GLU A 68 -34.18 10.47 -4.88
C GLU A 68 -34.44 11.98 -4.87
#